data_AF-A0A6L9YZQ3-F1
#
_entry.id   AF-A0A6L9YZQ3-F1
#
_cell.length_a   1.000
_cell.length_b   1.000
_cell.length_c   1.000
_cell.angle_alpha   90.00
_cell.angle_beta   90.00
_cell.angle_gamma   90.00
#
_symmetry.space_group_name_H-M   'P 1'
#
loop_
_entity.id
_entity.type
_entity.pdbx_description
1 polymer ?
#
loop_
_entity_poly.entity_id
_entity_poly.type
_entity_poly.pdbx_seq_one_letter_code
_entity_poly.pdbx_strand_id
1 'polypeptide(L)' 'MQPVDYTTLTAACSELRATWVPGRTEQVYQRDRYTIAIALRTLNGRGWLTICWHPQAA' A
#
# COMPACT_ATOMS: atom_id res chain seq x y z
N MET A 1 9.50 -4.50 12.74
CA MET A 1 8.18 -4.25 12.14
C MET A 1 7.14 -4.48 13.22
N GLN A 2 6.08 -3.67 13.28
CA GLN A 2 4.99 -3.85 14.24
C GLN A 2 3.95 -4.80 13.63
N PRO A 3 3.46 -5.81 14.38
CA PRO A 3 2.36 -6.65 13.90
C PRO A 3 1.12 -5.82 13.60
N VAL A 4 0.45 -6.14 12.50
CA VAL A 4 -0.76 -5.46 12.03
C VAL A 4 -1.95 -6.35 12.35
N ASP A 5 -2.79 -5.93 13.29
CA ASP A 5 -4.04 -6.63 13.57
C ASP A 5 -5.08 -6.38 12.46
N TYR A 6 -6.14 -7.19 12.47
CA TYR A 6 -7.21 -7.12 11.48
C TYR A 6 -7.97 -5.78 11.45
N THR A 7 -8.12 -5.13 12.61
CA THR A 7 -8.78 -3.82 12.71
C THR A 7 -7.94 -2.76 12.01
N THR A 8 -6.63 -2.77 12.24
CA THR A 8 -5.67 -1.90 11.56
C THR A 8 -5.66 -2.13 10.05
N LEU A 9 -5.69 -3.39 9.60
CA LEU A 9 -5.81 -3.71 8.17
C LEU A 9 -7.11 -3.18 7.55
N THR A 10 -8.23 -3.34 8.25
CA THR A 10 -9.54 -2.87 7.79
C THR A 10 -9.58 -1.35 7.65
N ALA A 11 -9.00 -0.62 8.63
CA ALA A 11 -8.88 0.83 8.58
C ALA A 11 -8.03 1.29 7.38
N ALA A 12 -6.87 0.66 7.16
CA ALA A 12 -6.00 0.96 6.03
C ALA A 12 -6.70 0.74 4.67
N CYS A 13 -7.42 -0.39 4.51
CA CYS A 13 -8.20 -0.65 3.31
C CYS A 13 -9.30 0.39 3.05
N SER A 14 -9.97 0.84 4.12
CA SER A 14 -11.00 1.88 4.04
C SER A 14 -10.40 3.21 3.56
N GLU A 15 -9.28 3.63 4.13
CA GLU A 15 -8.57 4.86 3.74
C GLU A 15 -8.08 4.81 2.28
N LEU A 16 -7.47 3.70 1.88
CA LEU A 16 -7.02 3.49 0.50
C LEU A 16 -8.18 3.57 -0.49
N ARG A 17 -9.33 2.99 -0.15
CA ARG A 17 -10.53 3.06 -1.00
C ARG A 17 -11.10 4.47 -1.08
N ALA A 18 -11.04 5.24 0.00
CA ALA A 18 -11.58 6.60 0.02
C ALA A 18 -10.70 7.62 -0.71
N THR A 19 -9.37 7.44 -0.69
CA THR A 19 -8.43 8.49 -1.11
C THR A 19 -7.53 8.10 -2.29
N TRP A 20 -7.28 6.81 -2.50
CA TRP A 20 -6.36 6.31 -3.52
C TRP A 20 -7.02 5.54 -4.66
N VAL A 21 -8.28 5.09 -4.48
CA VAL A 21 -9.03 4.31 -5.47
C VAL A 21 -10.33 5.03 -5.85
N PRO A 22 -10.67 5.14 -7.16
CA PRO A 22 -9.87 4.71 -8.30
C PRO A 22 -8.63 5.61 -8.50
N GLY A 23 -7.48 4.98 -8.73
CA GLY A 23 -6.22 5.63 -9.05
C GLY A 23 -5.50 4.87 -10.16
N ARG A 24 -4.79 5.59 -11.03
CA ARG A 24 -3.99 4.98 -12.10
C ARG A 24 -2.67 4.48 -11.51
N THR A 25 -2.32 3.22 -11.78
CA THR A 25 -0.98 2.71 -11.50
C THR A 25 0.00 3.26 -12.54
N GLU A 26 1.07 3.92 -12.08
CA GLU A 26 2.10 4.49 -12.97
C GLU A 26 3.37 3.62 -13.02
N GLN A 27 3.84 3.14 -11.87
CA GLN A 27 5.09 2.38 -11.74
C GLN A 27 4.95 1.33 -10.66
N VAL A 28 5.61 0.19 -10.85
CA VAL A 28 5.69 -0.87 -9.86
C VAL A 28 7.15 -1.27 -9.74
N TYR A 29 7.68 -1.23 -8.52
CA TYR A 29 9.03 -1.66 -8.21
C TYR A 29 8.99 -2.72 -7.11
N GLN A 30 9.58 -3.88 -7.38
CA GLN A 30 9.93 -4.82 -6.33
C GLN A 30 11.22 -4.34 -5.67
N ARG A 31 11.11 -3.85 -4.44
CA ARG A 31 12.24 -3.27 -3.70
C ARG A 31 13.14 -4.35 -3.12
N ASP A 32 12.52 -5.45 -2.69
CA ASP A 32 13.20 -6.62 -2.14
C ASP A 32 12.31 -7.88 -2.27
N ARG A 33 12.72 -9.00 -1.67
CA ARG A 33 11.99 -10.27 -1.71
C ARG A 33 10.57 -10.18 -1.11
N TYR A 34 10.32 -9.22 -0.23
CA TYR A 34 9.12 -9.10 0.59
C TYR A 34 8.36 -7.79 0.41
N THR A 35 8.88 -6.85 -0.39
CA THR A 35 8.32 -5.49 -0.52
C THR A 35 8.12 -5.07 -1.96
N ILE A 36 6.92 -4.59 -2.29
CA ILE A 36 6.60 -3.90 -3.54
C ILE A 36 6.20 -2.46 -3.23
N ALA A 37 6.72 -1.52 -4.03
CA ALA A 37 6.26 -0.14 -4.07
C ALA A 37 5.51 0.12 -5.38
N ILE A 38 4.31 0.67 -5.28
CA ILE A 38 3.42 0.99 -6.39
C ILE A 38 3.19 2.50 -6.42
N ALA A 39 3.58 3.17 -7.50
CA ALA A 39 3.22 4.57 -7.71
C ALA A 39 1.77 4.64 -8.19
N LEU A 40 0.94 5.35 -7.42
CA LEU A 40 -0.45 5.62 -7.73
C LEU A 40 -0.63 7.11 -8.03
N ARG A 41 -1.35 7.39 -9.11
CA ARG A 41 -1.81 8.72 -9.50
C ARG A 41 -3.31 8.81 -9.27
N THR A 42 -3.72 9.73 -8.43
CA THR A 42 -5.12 10.11 -8.20
C THR A 42 -5.37 11.50 -8.80
N LEU A 43 -6.62 11.97 -8.74
CA LEU A 43 -6.94 13.35 -9.11
C LEU A 43 -6.25 14.38 -8.20
N ASN A 44 -5.97 14.01 -6.95
CA ASN A 44 -5.41 14.89 -5.93
C ASN A 44 -3.87 14.89 -5.92
N GLY A 45 -3.22 13.92 -6.57
CA GLY A 45 -1.77 13.87 -6.60
C GLY A 45 -1.18 12.52 -6.96
N ARG A 46 0.12 12.39 -6.70
CA ARG A 46 0.90 11.16 -6.91
C ARG A 46 1.53 10.75 -5.59
N GLY A 47 1.52 9.45 -5.31
CA GLY A 47 2.27 8.89 -4.18
C GLY A 47 2.54 7.41 -4.33
N TRP A 48 3.15 6.84 -3.30
CA TRP A 48 3.62 5.46 -3.29
C TRP A 48 2.85 4.62 -2.28
N LEU A 49 2.20 3.56 -2.74
CA LEU A 49 1.68 2.50 -1.91
C LEU A 49 2.75 1.42 -1.72
N THR A 50 3.09 1.10 -0.48
CA THR A 50 4.03 0.03 -0.16
C THR A 50 3.27 -1.18 0.36
N ILE A 51 3.52 -2.34 -0.22
CA ILE A 51 2.98 -3.63 0.21
C ILE A 51 4.16 -4.47 0.70
N CYS A 52 4.07 -4.97 1.93
CA CYS A 52 5.10 -5.79 2.56
C CYS A 52 4.50 -7.08 3.11
N TRP A 53 5.16 -8.21 2.88
CA TRP A 53 4.78 -9.53 3.41
C TRP A 53 5.96 -10.23 4.09
N HIS A 54 6.80 -9.46 4.76
CA HIS A 54 7.95 -10.00 5.49
C HIS A 54 7.47 -10.87 6.67
N PRO A 55 8.00 -12.09 6.87
CA PRO A 55 7.49 -13.04 7.87
C PRO A 55 7.60 -12.56 9.32
N GLN A 56 8.54 -11.66 9.63
CA GLN A 56 8.64 -11.02 10.95
C GLN A 56 7.57 -9.94 11.22
N ALA A 57 6.77 -9.61 10.21
CA ALA A 57 5.71 -8.60 10.27
C ALA A 57 4.32 -9.16 9.95
N ALA A 58 4.26 -10.45 9.59
CA ALA A 58 3.04 -11.19 9.32
C ALA A 58 2.39 -11.68 10.61
#